data_AF-A0A7V1FTM3-F1
#
_entry.id   AF-A0A7V1FTM3-F1
#
_cell.length_a   1.000
_cell.length_b   1.000
_cell.length_c   1.000
_cell.angle_alpha   90.00
_cell.angle_beta   90.00
_cell.angle_gamma   90.00
#
_symmetry.space_group_name_H-M   'P 1'
#
loop_
_entity.id
_entity.type
_entity.pdbx_description
1 polymer ?
#
loop_
_entity_poly.entity_id
_entity_poly.type
_entity_poly.pdbx_seq_one_letter_code
_entity_poly.pdbx_strand_id
1 'polypeptide(L)' 'MEIVKVAVIGLGGVAQLVHLPNLVKIKFAQIQSVAEVKTSRLNTLADKFNI' A
#
# COMPACT_ATOMS: atom_id res chain seq x y z
N MET A 1 12.17 4.05 17.88
CA MET A 1 11.28 4.90 17.06
C MET A 1 9.97 4.13 16.87
N GLU A 2 8.85 4.83 16.88
CA GLU A 2 7.52 4.24 16.70
C GLU A 2 7.25 3.92 15.21
N ILE A 3 6.47 2.87 14.92
CA ILE A 3 6.07 2.51 13.56
C ILE A 3 4.85 3.35 13.18
N VAL A 4 4.95 4.10 12.09
CA VAL A 4 3.83 4.86 11.53
C VAL A 4 2.95 3.92 10.70
N LYS A 5 1.69 3.76 11.11
CA LYS A 5 0.68 3.01 10.35
C LYS A 5 0.11 3.88 9.24
N VAL A 6 0.18 3.38 8.02
CA VAL A 6 -0.21 4.11 6.80
C VAL A 6 -1.40 3.42 6.15
N ALA A 7 -2.41 4.21 5.77
CA ALA A 7 -3.48 3.77 4.87
C ALA A 7 -3.26 4.41 3.50
N VAL A 8 -3.42 3.63 2.41
CA VAL A 8 -3.26 4.12 1.04
C VAL A 8 -4.60 4.09 0.32
N ILE A 9 -5.07 5.26 -0.13
CA ILE A 9 -6.31 5.40 -0.90
C ILE A 9 -5.97 5.67 -2.36
N GLY A 10 -6.43 4.81 -3.25
CA GLY A 10 -6.11 4.82 -4.67
C GLY A 10 -4.87 3.98 -4.98
N LEU A 11 -5.07 2.90 -5.73
CA LEU A 11 -4.04 1.95 -6.12
C LEU A 11 -3.71 2.08 -7.61
N GLY A 12 -3.67 3.31 -8.12
CA GLY A 12 -3.29 3.61 -9.51
C GLY A 12 -1.82 3.31 -9.83
N GLY A 13 -1.43 3.54 -11.09
CA GLY A 13 -0.08 3.21 -11.56
C GLY A 13 1.05 3.86 -10.75
N VAL A 14 0.89 5.13 -10.36
CA VAL A 14 1.90 5.85 -9.56
C VAL A 14 2.02 5.26 -8.15
N ALA A 15 0.89 4.91 -7.52
CA ALA A 15 0.90 4.26 -6.21
C ALA A 15 1.66 2.93 -6.27
N GLN A 16 1.41 2.10 -7.29
CA GLN A 16 2.04 0.79 -7.44
C GLN A 16 3.52 0.85 -7.81
N LEU A 17 3.91 1.75 -8.72
CA LEU A 17 5.28 1.81 -9.23
C LEU A 17 6.23 2.59 -8.32
N VAL A 18 5.72 3.57 -7.57
CA VAL A 18 6.55 4.51 -6.81
C VAL A 18 6.28 4.40 -5.31
N HIS A 19 5.05 4.64 -4.87
CA HIS A 19 4.78 4.82 -3.44
C HIS A 19 4.80 3.51 -2.64
N LEU A 20 4.10 2.46 -3.08
CA LEU A 20 4.04 1.20 -2.35
C LEU A 20 5.43 0.55 -2.19
N PRO A 21 6.28 0.45 -3.23
CA PRO A 21 7.63 -0.12 -3.07
C PRO A 21 8.52 0.70 -2.13
N ASN A 22 8.35 2.03 -2.10
CA ASN A 22 9.12 2.90 -1.21
C ASN A 22 8.63 2.78 0.23
N LEU A 23 7.32 2.76 0.47
CA LEU A 23 6.74 2.57 1.80
C LEU A 23 7.16 1.24 2.43
N VAL A 24 7.20 0.16 1.65
CA VAL A 24 7.68 -1.17 2.12
C VAL A 24 9.15 -1.14 2.54
N LYS A 25 9.98 -0.28 1.94
CA LYS A 25 11.41 -0.16 2.28
C LYS A 25 11.67 0.70 3.52
N ILE A 26 10.72 1.52 3.94
CA ILE A 26 10.87 2.43 5.08
C ILE A 26 10.66 1.64 6.37
N LYS A 27 11.74 1.48 7.16
CA LYS A 27 11.74 0.66 8.40
C LYS A 27 10.74 1.10 9.47
N PHE A 28 10.27 2.35 9.42
CA PHE A 28 9.37 2.97 10.39
C PHE A 28 7.99 3.29 9.79
N ALA A 29 7.65 2.68 8.65
CA ALA A 29 6.33 2.77 8.05
C ALA A 29 5.79 1.36 7.81
N GLN A 30 4.52 1.14 8.15
CA GLN A 30 3.80 -0.08 7.85
C GLN A 30 2.51 0.27 7.14
N ILE A 31 2.30 -0.29 5.95
CA ILE A 31 1.02 -0.15 5.27
C ILE A 31 0.04 -1.10 5.96
N GLN A 32 -0.96 -0.53 6.63
CA GLN A 32 -1.93 -1.26 7.44
C GLN A 32 -3.22 -1.55 6.67
N SER A 33 -3.53 -0.73 5.66
CA SER A 33 -4.75 -0.87 4.86
C SER A 33 -4.62 -0.18 3.52
N VAL A 34 -5.41 -0.66 2.55
CA VAL A 34 -5.53 -0.08 1.21
C VAL A 34 -7.00 0.10 0.83
N ALA A 35 -7.29 1.11 0.01
CA ALA A 35 -8.61 1.34 -0.55
C ALA A 35 -8.50 1.65 -2.05
N GLU A 36 -9.40 1.08 -2.84
CA GLU A 36 -9.47 1.26 -4.29
C GLU A 36 -10.91 0.99 -4.75
N VAL A 37 -11.39 1.76 -5.72
CA VAL A 37 -12.77 1.64 -6.21
C VAL A 37 -12.97 0.37 -7.02
N LYS A 38 -11.94 -0.08 -7.73
CA LYS A 38 -11.97 -1.31 -8.51
C LYS A 38 -11.59 -2.50 -7.64
N THR A 39 -12.59 -3.25 -7.15
CA THR A 39 -12.42 -4.39 -6.23
C THR A 39 -11.42 -5.45 -6.73
N SER A 40 -11.41 -5.74 -8.04
CA SER A 40 -10.42 -6.68 -8.60
C SER A 40 -8.99 -6.18 -8.43
N ARG A 41 -8.75 -4.88 -8.61
CA ARG A 41 -7.43 -4.27 -8.38
C ARG A 41 -7.10 -4.22 -6.88
N LEU A 42 -8.08 -3.91 -6.03
CA LEU A 42 -7.93 -3.93 -4.58
C LEU A 42 -7.39 -5.28 -4.10
N ASN A 43 -8.10 -6.36 -4.41
CA ASN A 43 -7.76 -7.71 -3.95
C ASN A 43 -6.38 -8.15 -4.47
N THR A 44 -6.14 -8.02 -5.78
CA THR A 44 -4.85 -8.41 -6.38
C THR A 44 -3.65 -7.68 -5.75
N LEU A 45 -3.81 -6.41 -5.40
CA LEU A 45 -2.71 -5.62 -4.83
C LEU A 45 -2.58 -5.80 -3.32
N ALA A 46 -3.69 -5.93 -2.59
CA ALA A 46 -3.68 -6.29 -1.18
C ALA A 46 -2.90 -7.61 -0.98
N ASP A 47 -3.23 -8.64 -1.77
CA ASP A 47 -2.53 -9.93 -1.74
C ASP A 47 -1.04 -9.79 -2.09
N LYS A 48 -0.72 -9.04 -3.16
CA LYS A 48 0.68 -8.85 -3.61
C LYS A 48 1.57 -8.18 -2.57
N PHE A 49 1.03 -7.21 -1.83
CA PHE A 49 1.77 -6.47 -0.81
C PHE A 49 1.54 -7.01 0.61
N ASN A 50 0.75 -8.07 0.75
CA ASN A 50 0.38 -8.71 2.01
C ASN A 50 -0.21 -7.70 3.02
N ILE A 51 -1.15 -6.88 2.54
CA ILE A 51 -1.85 -5.81 3.28
C ILE A 51 -3.27 -6.25 3.61
#